data_AF-A0A2N8TB39-F1
#
_entry.id   AF-A0A2N8TB39-F1
#
_cell.length_a   1.000
_cell.length_b   1.000
_cell.length_c   1.000
_cell.angle_alpha   90.00
_cell.angle_beta   90.00
_cell.angle_gamma   90.00
#
_symmetry.space_group_name_H-M   'P 1'
#
loop_
_entity.id
_entity.type
_entity.pdbx_description
1 polymer ?
#
loop_
_entity_poly.entity_id
_entity_poly.type
_entity_poly.pdbx_seq_one_letter_code
_entity_poly.pdbx_strand_id
1 'polypeptide(L)'
;RQTARLEAWAAKAGQKVVRIESEIASGMNGCRVKAKRLLADPAVTTVVVEHKDRLGRMNVELIEAALSATGRRLVVLDDGEVEDDLVQDMVEVLTSFCARLYGRRSAKNRARKALEAAAGDE
;
A
#
# COMPACT_ATOMS: atom_id res chain seq x y z
N ARG A 1 3.19 -16.82 1.12
CA ARG A 1 4.62 -16.55 1.35
C ARG A 1 4.82 -15.41 2.36
N GLN A 2 4.29 -14.20 2.11
CA GLN A 2 4.43 -13.07 3.05
C GLN A 2 3.80 -13.32 4.43
N THR A 3 2.55 -13.77 4.48
CA THR A 3 1.83 -14.06 5.74
C THR A 3 2.60 -15.02 6.65
N ALA A 4 3.15 -16.10 6.10
CA ALA A 4 3.94 -17.06 6.86
C ALA A 4 5.22 -16.44 7.45
N ARG A 5 5.85 -15.48 6.76
CA ARG A 5 7.01 -14.73 7.29
C ARG A 5 6.60 -13.83 8.46
N LEU A 6 5.47 -13.13 8.34
CA LEU A 6 4.92 -12.28 9.41
C LEU A 6 4.54 -13.11 10.65
N GLU A 7 3.91 -14.28 10.45
CA GLU A 7 3.57 -15.22 11.53
C GLU A 7 4.82 -15.77 12.22
N ALA A 8 5.83 -16.19 11.46
CA ALA A 8 7.09 -16.68 12.01
C ALA A 8 7.82 -15.60 12.82
N TRP A 9 7.81 -14.36 12.31
CA TRP A 9 8.35 -13.22 13.05
C TRP A 9 7.56 -12.97 14.34
N ALA A 10 6.22 -12.98 14.30
CA ALA A 10 5.39 -12.73 15.47
C ALA A 10 5.60 -13.80 16.55
N ALA A 11 5.72 -15.07 16.15
CA ALA A 11 6.05 -16.17 17.05
C ALA A 11 7.43 -15.97 17.70
N LYS A 12 8.44 -15.55 16.94
CA LYS A 12 9.79 -15.27 17.46
C LYS A 12 9.83 -14.04 18.38
N ALA A 13 9.02 -13.03 18.09
CA ALA A 13 8.94 -11.79 18.87
C ALA A 13 8.05 -11.92 20.12
N GLY A 14 7.39 -13.06 20.33
CA GLY A 14 6.44 -13.28 21.43
C GLY A 14 5.19 -12.40 21.34
N GLN A 15 4.85 -11.92 20.14
CA GLN A 15 3.70 -11.04 19.91
C GLN A 15 2.44 -11.88 19.62
N LYS A 16 1.34 -11.58 20.31
CA LYS A 16 0.06 -12.22 20.04
C LYS A 16 -0.54 -11.70 18.72
N VAL A 17 -0.68 -12.58 17.73
CA VAL A 17 -1.38 -12.25 16.49
C VAL A 17 -2.89 -12.24 16.73
N VAL A 18 -3.49 -11.04 16.69
CA VAL A 18 -4.94 -10.86 16.88
C VAL A 18 -5.73 -10.97 15.57
N ARG A 19 -5.08 -10.64 14.44
CA ARG A 19 -5.69 -10.65 13.11
C ARG A 19 -4.61 -10.66 12.04
N ILE A 20 -4.92 -11.29 10.92
CA ILE A 20 -4.12 -11.26 9.70
C ILE A 20 -5.03 -10.78 8.58
N GLU A 21 -4.61 -9.73 7.87
CA GLU A 21 -5.34 -9.20 6.73
C GLU A 21 -4.49 -9.31 5.47
N SER A 22 -5.08 -9.81 4.40
CA SER A 22 -4.46 -9.90 3.07
C SER A 22 -5.46 -9.44 2.02
N GLU A 23 -5.05 -8.49 1.19
CA GLU A 23 -5.90 -7.82 0.21
C GLU A 23 -5.18 -7.74 -1.14
N ILE A 24 -5.88 -8.09 -2.22
CA ILE A 24 -5.39 -7.93 -3.59
C ILE A 24 -5.94 -6.60 -4.11
N ALA A 25 -5.13 -5.56 -3.99
CA ALA A 25 -5.41 -4.23 -4.50
C ALA A 25 -4.12 -3.42 -4.53
N SER A 26 -4.07 -2.41 -5.39
CA SER A 26 -2.93 -1.51 -5.48
C SER A 26 -2.62 -0.80 -4.16
N GLY A 27 -1.33 -0.60 -3.90
CA GLY A 27 -0.86 0.23 -2.80
C GLY A 27 -1.18 1.72 -2.96
N MET A 28 -1.55 2.16 -4.17
CA MET A 28 -2.09 3.51 -4.45
C MET A 28 -3.57 3.65 -4.03
N ASN A 29 -4.28 2.53 -3.84
CA ASN A 29 -5.69 2.56 -3.48
C ASN A 29 -5.88 2.78 -1.97
N GLY A 30 -6.14 4.02 -1.58
CA GLY A 30 -6.49 4.39 -0.20
C GLY A 30 -7.87 3.88 0.28
N CYS A 31 -8.66 3.23 -0.58
CA CYS A 31 -9.96 2.64 -0.23
C CYS A 31 -9.90 1.14 0.03
N ARG A 32 -8.72 0.55 0.15
CA ARG A 32 -8.51 -0.85 0.56
C ARG A 32 -9.26 -1.17 1.85
N VAL A 33 -10.21 -2.09 1.78
CA VAL A 33 -11.23 -2.31 2.82
C VAL A 33 -10.61 -2.98 4.05
N LYS A 34 -9.69 -3.94 3.84
CA LYS A 34 -9.05 -4.69 4.93
C LYS A 34 -7.99 -3.83 5.60
N ALA A 35 -7.20 -3.10 4.82
CA ALA A 35 -6.24 -2.12 5.36
C ALA A 35 -6.95 -1.05 6.21
N LYS A 36 -8.04 -0.46 5.70
CA LYS A 36 -8.87 0.49 6.46
C LYS A 36 -9.42 -0.10 7.75
N ARG A 37 -9.96 -1.32 7.70
CA ARG A 37 -10.49 -2.01 8.90
C ARG A 37 -9.41 -2.22 9.96
N LEU A 38 -8.21 -2.61 9.54
CA LEU A 38 -7.08 -2.84 10.44
C LEU A 38 -6.59 -1.53 11.09
N LEU A 39 -6.51 -0.45 10.32
CA LEU A 39 -6.09 0.86 10.83
C LEU A 39 -7.17 1.52 11.71
N ALA A 40 -8.46 1.29 11.41
CA ALA A 40 -9.57 1.87 12.17
C ALA A 40 -9.84 1.17 13.52
N ASP A 41 -9.33 -0.04 13.73
CA ASP A 41 -9.53 -0.80 14.96
C ASP A 41 -8.57 -0.30 16.07
N PRO A 42 -9.08 0.36 17.13
CA PRO A 42 -8.22 0.90 18.18
C PRO A 42 -7.60 -0.19 19.07
N ALA A 43 -8.13 -1.42 19.05
CA ALA A 43 -7.56 -2.53 19.81
C ALA A 43 -6.26 -3.07 19.18
N VAL A 44 -5.98 -2.73 17.91
CA VAL A 44 -4.75 -3.15 17.22
C VAL A 44 -3.61 -2.23 17.62
N THR A 45 -2.77 -2.64 18.58
CA THR A 45 -1.67 -1.81 19.10
C THR A 45 -0.43 -1.79 18.21
N THR A 46 -0.20 -2.85 17.45
CA THR A 46 0.96 -2.96 16.55
C THR A 46 0.51 -3.51 15.20
N VAL A 47 0.82 -2.75 14.14
CA VAL A 47 0.64 -3.16 12.75
C VAL A 47 1.99 -3.63 12.23
N VAL A 48 2.05 -4.82 11.64
CA VAL A 48 3.29 -5.38 11.11
C VAL A 48 3.12 -5.60 9.62
N VAL A 49 4.04 -5.08 8.83
CA VAL A 49 4.11 -5.28 7.38
C VAL A 49 5.51 -5.74 7.01
N GLU A 50 5.61 -6.47 5.89
CA GLU A 50 6.93 -6.90 5.40
C GLU A 50 7.73 -5.68 4.93
N HIS A 51 7.15 -4.89 4.02
CA HIS A 51 7.71 -3.67 3.45
C HIS A 51 6.68 -2.54 3.53
N LYS A 52 7.14 -1.28 3.48
CA LYS A 52 6.25 -0.10 3.50
C LYS A 52 5.25 -0.09 2.35
N ASP A 53 5.68 -0.46 1.15
CA ASP A 53 4.87 -0.48 -0.07
C ASP A 53 3.64 -1.42 0.01
N ARG A 54 3.73 -2.49 0.80
CA ARG A 54 2.60 -3.39 1.09
C ARG A 54 1.50 -2.67 1.88
N LEU A 55 1.87 -1.73 2.74
CA LEU A 55 0.90 -0.88 3.44
C LEU A 55 0.41 0.28 2.57
N GLY A 56 1.27 0.84 1.72
CA GLY A 56 0.89 1.89 0.77
C GLY A 56 2.08 2.37 -0.04
N ARG A 57 1.85 2.77 -1.30
CA ARG A 57 2.92 3.33 -2.16
C ARG A 57 3.30 4.77 -1.80
N MET A 58 2.42 5.47 -1.08
CA MET A 58 2.61 6.85 -0.65
C MET A 58 2.03 7.04 0.74
N ASN A 59 2.51 8.06 1.46
CA ASN A 59 1.98 8.52 2.74
C ASN A 59 2.02 7.48 3.87
N VAL A 60 2.90 6.47 3.81
CA VAL A 60 3.05 5.49 4.88
C VAL A 60 3.55 6.17 6.15
N GLU A 61 4.41 7.17 6.02
CA GLU A 61 4.93 8.00 7.12
C GLU A 61 3.81 8.75 7.84
N LEU A 62 2.75 9.18 7.11
CA LEU A 62 1.58 9.79 7.74
C LEU A 62 0.74 8.77 8.51
N ILE A 63 0.64 7.54 8.01
CA ILE A 63 -0.02 6.44 8.72
C ILE A 63 0.76 6.11 10.00
N GLU A 64 2.08 6.04 9.93
CA GLU A 64 2.96 5.80 11.07
C GLU A 64 2.82 6.91 12.13
N ALA A 65 2.81 8.18 11.71
CA ALA A 65 2.59 9.31 12.61
C ALA A 65 1.22 9.24 13.30
N ALA A 66 0.16 8.91 12.55
CA ALA A 66 -1.20 8.77 13.10
C ALA A 66 -1.32 7.60 14.09
N LEU A 67 -0.68 6.46 13.80
CA LEU A 67 -0.61 5.34 14.74
C LEU A 67 0.15 5.76 16.00
N SER A 68 1.30 6.40 15.84
CA SER A 68 2.15 6.84 16.96
C SER A 68 1.43 7.83 17.89
N ALA A 69 0.63 8.74 17.33
CA ALA A 69 -0.18 9.69 18.10
C ALA A 69 -1.20 9.01 19.04
N THR A 70 -1.55 7.75 18.76
CA THR A 70 -2.50 6.96 19.58
C THR A 70 -1.80 5.85 20.38
N GLY A 71 -0.46 5.91 20.51
CA GLY A 71 0.33 4.89 21.23
C GLY A 71 0.43 3.56 20.48
N ARG A 72 0.09 3.55 19.19
CA ARG A 72 0.17 2.38 18.31
C ARG A 72 1.44 2.45 17.48
N ARG A 73 1.93 1.30 17.01
CA ARG A 73 3.19 1.22 16.25
C ARG A 73 3.00 0.56 14.89
N LEU A 74 3.74 1.04 13.90
CA LEU A 74 3.97 0.32 12.65
C LEU A 74 5.35 -0.33 12.72
N VAL A 75 5.42 -1.62 12.43
CA VAL A 75 6.67 -2.38 12.33
C VAL A 75 6.84 -2.83 10.89
N VAL A 76 7.94 -2.44 10.28
CA VAL A 76 8.35 -2.87 8.95
C VAL A 76 9.49 -3.89 9.14
N LEU A 77 9.36 -5.09 8.56
CA LEU A 77 10.35 -6.15 8.74
C LEU A 77 11.55 -6.00 7.80
N ASP A 78 11.33 -5.38 6.65
CA ASP A 78 12.32 -5.14 5.61
C ASP A 78 12.06 -3.76 4.99
N ASP A 79 13.04 -2.86 5.13
CA ASP A 79 12.97 -1.50 4.64
C ASP A 79 13.19 -1.38 3.12
N GLY A 80 13.51 -2.49 2.44
CA GLY A 80 13.59 -2.52 0.99
C GLY A 80 12.25 -2.17 0.34
N GLU A 81 12.29 -1.31 -0.68
CA GLU A 81 11.16 -1.18 -1.59
C GLU A 81 11.14 -2.40 -2.51
N VAL A 82 9.96 -3.00 -2.72
CA VAL A 82 9.83 -3.97 -3.80
C VAL A 82 9.72 -3.17 -5.09
N GLU A 83 10.60 -3.41 -6.05
CA GLU A 83 10.49 -2.92 -7.44
C GLU A 83 9.27 -3.53 -8.17
N ASP A 84 8.17 -3.81 -7.46
CA ASP A 84 6.89 -4.11 -8.08
C ASP A 84 6.53 -2.94 -9.00
N ASP A 85 6.26 -3.28 -10.26
CA ASP A 85 6.07 -2.46 -11.45
C ASP A 85 5.70 -0.97 -11.21
N LEU A 86 6.69 -0.10 -11.06
CA LEU A 86 6.53 1.36 -10.96
C LEU A 86 5.69 1.92 -12.12
N VAL A 87 5.77 1.29 -13.30
CA VAL A 87 4.95 1.67 -14.46
C VAL A 87 3.48 1.45 -14.14
N GLN A 88 3.12 0.35 -13.50
CA GLN A 88 1.75 0.07 -13.10
C GLN A 88 1.22 1.10 -12.09
N ASP A 89 2.01 1.50 -11.10
CA ASP A 89 1.62 2.55 -10.15
C ASP A 89 1.40 3.90 -10.87
N MET A 90 2.30 4.25 -11.79
CA MET A 90 2.18 5.45 -12.62
C MET A 90 0.93 5.41 -13.50
N VAL A 91 0.62 4.26 -14.12
CA VAL A 91 -0.61 4.05 -14.90
C VAL A 91 -1.83 4.31 -14.03
N GLU A 92 -1.86 3.82 -12.79
CA GLU A 92 -2.99 3.96 -11.90
C GLU A 92 -3.20 5.39 -11.42
N VAL A 93 -2.12 6.08 -11.04
CA VAL A 93 -2.13 7.51 -10.70
C VAL A 93 -2.69 8.32 -11.86
N LEU A 94 -2.11 8.17 -13.05
CA LEU A 94 -2.55 8.89 -14.25
C LEU A 94 -3.97 8.51 -14.66
N THR A 95 -4.38 7.26 -14.47
CA THR A 95 -5.75 6.82 -14.72
C THR A 95 -6.72 7.53 -13.77
N SER A 96 -6.38 7.68 -12.49
CA SER A 96 -7.20 8.42 -11.52
C SER A 96 -7.36 9.90 -11.92
N PHE A 97 -6.27 10.56 -12.32
CA PHE A 97 -6.31 11.93 -12.84
C PHE A 97 -7.15 12.02 -14.13
N CYS A 98 -6.91 11.16 -15.10
CA CYS A 98 -7.65 11.15 -16.36
C CYS A 98 -9.13 10.85 -16.16
N ALA A 99 -9.51 10.03 -15.19
CA ALA A 99 -10.91 9.75 -14.87
C ALA A 99 -11.63 10.99 -14.34
N ARG A 100 -10.93 11.85 -13.58
CA ARG A 100 -11.46 13.12 -13.04
C ARG A 100 -11.49 14.21 -14.09
N LEU A 101 -10.48 14.29 -14.96
CA LEU A 101 -10.35 15.32 -16.00
C LEU A 101 -11.19 15.03 -17.25
N TYR A 102 -11.25 13.77 -17.68
CA TYR A 102 -11.78 13.39 -19.00
C TYR A 102 -12.86 12.29 -18.95
N GLY A 103 -13.27 11.89 -17.73
CA GLY A 103 -14.24 10.83 -17.50
C GLY A 103 -13.64 9.42 -17.60
N ARG A 104 -14.31 8.47 -16.93
CA ARG A 104 -13.81 7.10 -16.71
C ARG A 104 -13.57 6.30 -18.00
N ARG A 105 -14.39 6.53 -19.04
CA ARG A 105 -14.36 5.73 -20.29
C ARG A 105 -13.01 5.80 -21.01
N SER A 106 -12.36 6.96 -21.01
CA SER A 106 -11.09 7.17 -21.73
C SER A 106 -9.85 7.17 -20.84
N ALA A 107 -10.04 7.08 -19.51
CA ALA A 107 -9.01 7.36 -18.52
C ALA A 107 -7.76 6.47 -18.66
N LYS A 108 -7.97 5.14 -18.71
CA LYS A 108 -6.88 4.17 -18.83
C LYS A 108 -6.09 4.33 -20.14
N ASN A 109 -6.79 4.55 -21.25
CA ASN A 109 -6.15 4.74 -22.55
C ASN A 109 -5.32 6.03 -22.59
N ARG A 110 -5.85 7.12 -22.02
CA ARG A 110 -5.13 8.40 -21.92
C ARG A 110 -3.90 8.29 -21.01
N ALA A 111 -4.01 7.62 -19.88
CA ALA A 111 -2.89 7.38 -18.98
C ALA A 111 -1.75 6.62 -19.67
N ARG A 112 -2.10 5.54 -20.40
CA ARG A 112 -1.12 4.76 -21.18
C ARG A 112 -0.43 5.62 -22.25
N LYS A 113 -1.20 6.37 -23.03
CA LYS A 113 -0.64 7.27 -24.07
C LYS A 113 0.28 8.35 -23.48
N ALA A 114 -0.06 8.88 -22.30
CA ALA A 114 0.79 9.85 -21.63
C ALA A 114 2.13 9.24 -21.19
N LEU A 115 2.13 7.99 -20.72
CA LEU A 115 3.36 7.27 -20.38
C LEU A 115 4.18 6.91 -21.62
N GLU A 116 3.54 6.43 -22.69
CA GLU A 116 4.20 6.16 -23.97
C GLU A 116 4.90 7.42 -24.51
N ALA A 117 4.21 8.56 -24.48
CA ALA A 117 4.79 9.84 -24.90
C ALA A 117 5.94 10.32 -23.99
N ALA A 118 5.90 9.97 -22.70
CA ALA A 118 6.94 10.35 -21.74
C ALA A 118 8.17 9.44 -21.77
N ALA A 119 8.02 8.20 -22.24
CA ALA A 119 9.12 7.25 -22.39
C ALA A 119 10.11 7.69 -23.51
N GLY A 120 9.66 8.51 -24.46
CA GLY A 120 10.44 8.89 -25.63
C GLY A 120 10.61 7.74 -26.62
N ASP A 121 10.86 8.06 -27.89
CA ASP A 121 11.41 7.08 -28.83
C ASP A 121 12.89 6.88 -28.45
N GLU A 122 13.22 5.80 -27.74
CA GLU A 122 14.57 5.22 -27.79
C GLU A 122 14.84 4.58 -29.16
#